data_AF-A0A920ETV2-F1
#
_entry.id   AF-A0A920ETV2-F1
#
_cell.length_a   1.000
_cell.length_b   1.000
_cell.length_c   1.000
_cell.angle_alpha   90.00
_cell.angle_beta   90.00
_cell.angle_gamma   90.00
#
_symmetry.space_group_name_H-M   'P 1'
#
loop_
_entity.id
_entity.type
_entity.pdbx_description
1 polymer ?
#
loop_
_entity_poly.entity_id
_entity_poly.type
_entity_poly.pdbx_seq_one_letter_code
_entity_poly.pdbx_strand_id
1 'polypeptide(L)'
;MQRCFGACETLSRQLMQAFALALGLERQFFDAWLSLPMATLGPLYYPPVPTDARARISAGAHTDFGCLTLLAQQHIGGLQILTRDNEWCDVPPREDMLVVNIGDMLARWTNDRYASTRHRVVNKSNEARLSLAFFFDPDPDVDLSPLPGCLSPGGEPKYPPATSLSHLIDKIGESFSYRNETE
;
A
#
# COMPACT_ATOMS: atom_id res chain seq x y z
N MET A 1 -5.61 20.18 3.07
CA MET A 1 -4.99 18.93 3.56
C MET A 1 -5.79 18.24 4.66
N GLN A 2 -6.07 18.87 5.82
CA GLN A 2 -6.81 18.22 6.92
C GLN A 2 -8.16 17.60 6.54
N ARG A 3 -9.00 18.31 5.76
CA ARG A 3 -10.29 17.75 5.30
C ARG A 3 -10.12 16.50 4.42
N CYS A 4 -9.13 16.52 3.53
CA CYS A 4 -8.82 15.38 2.67
C CYS A 4 -8.31 14.20 3.52
N PHE A 5 -7.45 14.46 4.49
CA PHE A 5 -6.99 13.45 5.45
C PHE A 5 -8.16 12.77 6.15
N GLY A 6 -9.07 13.54 6.78
CA GLY A 6 -10.22 12.96 7.50
C GLY A 6 -11.19 12.20 6.59
N ALA A 7 -11.37 12.65 5.34
CA ALA A 7 -12.17 11.93 4.35
C ALA A 7 -11.52 10.59 3.94
N CYS A 8 -10.21 10.60 3.69
CA CYS A 8 -9.45 9.38 3.41
C CYS A 8 -9.47 8.41 4.59
N GLU A 9 -9.28 8.90 5.82
CA GLU A 9 -9.35 8.07 7.03
C GLU A 9 -10.73 7.41 7.18
N THR A 10 -11.81 8.17 6.99
CA THR A 10 -13.18 7.66 7.05
C THR A 10 -13.41 6.56 5.99
N LEU A 11 -12.97 6.80 4.75
CA LEU A 11 -13.09 5.83 3.68
C LEU A 11 -12.25 4.57 3.95
N SER A 12 -11.02 4.72 4.45
CA SER A 12 -10.17 3.58 4.81
C SER A 12 -10.80 2.70 5.89
N ARG A 13 -11.41 3.30 6.92
CA ARG A 13 -12.18 2.55 7.93
C ARG A 13 -13.32 1.76 7.30
N GLN A 14 -14.10 2.36 6.40
CA GLN A 14 -15.17 1.67 5.68
C GLN A 14 -14.65 0.52 4.80
N LEU A 15 -13.49 0.70 4.15
CA LEU A 15 -12.84 -0.34 3.36
C LEU A 15 -12.36 -1.50 4.25
N MET A 16 -11.78 -1.22 5.42
CA MET A 16 -11.40 -2.25 6.39
C MET A 16 -12.61 -3.06 6.85
N GLN A 17 -13.76 -2.41 7.08
CA GLN A 17 -15.02 -3.11 7.38
C GLN A 17 -15.50 -3.98 6.20
N ALA A 18 -15.31 -3.53 4.97
CA ALA A 18 -15.61 -4.33 3.77
C ALA A 18 -14.69 -5.56 3.64
N PHE A 19 -13.39 -5.41 3.93
CA PHE A 19 -12.44 -6.53 3.97
C PHE A 19 -12.79 -7.53 5.08
N ALA A 20 -13.19 -7.07 6.27
CA ALA A 20 -13.64 -7.95 7.34
C ALA A 20 -14.81 -8.84 6.89
N LEU A 21 -15.83 -8.23 6.28
CA LEU A 21 -16.98 -8.96 5.73
C LEU A 21 -16.57 -9.94 4.63
N ALA A 22 -15.66 -9.56 3.73
CA ALA A 22 -15.16 -10.43 2.67
C ALA A 22 -14.35 -11.63 3.21
N LEU A 23 -13.77 -11.51 4.40
CA LEU A 23 -13.10 -12.59 5.13
C LEU A 23 -14.07 -13.45 5.96
N GLY A 24 -15.35 -13.08 6.06
CA GLY A 24 -16.34 -13.76 6.89
C GLY A 24 -16.26 -13.39 8.37
N LEU A 25 -15.62 -12.26 8.70
CA LEU A 25 -15.51 -11.70 10.04
C LEU A 25 -16.64 -10.70 10.30
N GLU A 26 -16.81 -10.29 11.55
CA GLU A 26 -17.74 -9.22 11.91
C GLU A 26 -17.35 -7.89 11.25
N ARG A 27 -18.33 -7.06 10.90
CA ARG A 27 -18.08 -5.79 10.18
C ARG A 27 -17.07 -4.92 10.93
N GLN A 28 -17.19 -4.81 12.25
CA GLN A 28 -16.35 -3.96 13.10
C GLN A 28 -15.07 -4.65 13.60
N PHE A 29 -14.71 -5.81 13.04
CA PHE A 29 -13.61 -6.64 13.55
C PHE A 29 -12.29 -5.87 13.73
N PHE A 30 -11.95 -4.98 12.80
CA PHE A 30 -10.71 -4.19 12.87
C PHE A 30 -10.80 -2.93 13.74
N ASP A 31 -11.99 -2.51 14.20
CA ASP A 31 -12.16 -1.21 14.85
C ASP A 31 -11.32 -1.07 16.13
N ALA A 32 -11.09 -2.18 16.84
CA ALA A 32 -10.24 -2.24 18.04
C ALA A 32 -8.75 -1.94 17.77
N TRP A 33 -8.31 -2.06 16.53
CA TRP A 33 -6.92 -1.86 16.09
C TRP A 33 -6.72 -0.57 15.30
N LEU A 34 -7.75 0.26 15.24
CA LEU A 34 -7.78 1.53 14.53
C LEU A 34 -8.17 2.66 15.48
N SER A 35 -7.76 2.60 16.75
CA SER A 35 -8.08 3.66 17.72
C SER A 35 -7.23 4.90 17.47
N LEU A 36 -5.95 4.72 17.14
CA LEU A 36 -5.01 5.75 16.75
C LEU A 36 -4.17 5.25 15.57
N PRO A 37 -4.79 5.08 14.38
CA PRO A 37 -4.13 4.44 13.26
C PRO A 37 -2.94 5.28 12.79
N MET A 38 -1.87 4.61 12.40
CA MET A 38 -0.73 5.27 11.77
C MET A 38 -1.14 5.64 10.34
N ALA A 39 -1.46 6.91 10.12
CA ALA A 39 -1.90 7.40 8.82
C ALA A 39 -1.10 8.60 8.35
N THR A 40 -0.72 8.60 7.06
CA THR A 40 0.03 9.70 6.43
C THR A 40 -0.58 10.09 5.10
N LEU A 41 -0.58 11.39 4.81
CA LEU A 41 -1.06 11.96 3.54
C LEU A 41 0.05 12.79 2.92
N GLY A 42 0.54 12.39 1.74
CA GLY A 42 1.68 13.04 1.11
C GLY A 42 1.49 13.25 -0.40
N PRO A 43 1.78 14.45 -0.94
CA PRO A 43 1.92 14.64 -2.38
C PRO A 43 3.19 13.96 -2.87
N LEU A 44 3.10 13.27 -4.00
CA LEU A 44 4.21 12.65 -4.70
C LEU A 44 4.41 13.39 -6.02
N TYR A 45 5.56 14.05 -6.16
CA TYR A 45 5.94 14.78 -7.34
C TYR A 45 6.98 13.99 -8.15
N TYR A 46 6.65 13.70 -9.40
CA TYR A 46 7.55 13.07 -10.34
C TYR A 46 7.92 14.08 -11.42
N PRO A 47 9.19 14.51 -11.50
CA PRO A 47 9.61 15.52 -12.45
C PRO A 47 9.50 15.01 -13.90
N PRO A 48 9.38 15.93 -14.88
CA PRO A 48 9.54 15.61 -16.29
C PRO A 48 10.84 14.84 -16.53
N VAL A 49 10.79 13.80 -17.37
CA VAL A 49 11.98 13.07 -17.82
C VAL A 49 12.13 13.30 -19.32
N PRO A 50 13.33 13.66 -19.82
CA PRO A 50 13.59 13.80 -21.25
C PRO A 50 13.20 12.56 -22.04
N THR A 51 12.69 12.75 -23.25
CA THR A 51 12.19 11.66 -24.12
C THR A 51 13.27 10.67 -24.54
N ASP A 52 14.54 11.09 -24.54
CA ASP A 52 15.73 10.30 -24.88
C ASP A 52 16.37 9.59 -23.67
N ALA A 53 15.80 9.75 -22.46
CA ALA A 53 16.32 9.09 -21.28
C ALA A 53 16.18 7.56 -21.38
N ARG A 54 17.31 6.86 -21.24
CA ARG A 54 17.39 5.39 -21.26
C ARG A 54 16.57 4.72 -20.14
N ALA A 55 16.43 5.40 -19.00
CA ALA A 55 15.64 4.95 -17.87
C ALA A 55 14.44 5.88 -17.67
N ARG A 56 13.23 5.32 -17.80
CA ARG A 56 11.97 6.03 -17.59
C ARG A 56 11.24 5.56 -16.32
N ILE A 57 11.94 4.95 -15.37
CA ILE A 57 11.35 4.52 -14.09
C ILE A 57 11.45 5.68 -13.11
N SER A 58 10.31 6.24 -12.71
CA SER A 58 10.21 7.31 -11.71
C SER A 58 10.08 6.77 -10.29
N ALA A 59 9.49 5.58 -10.14
CA ALA A 59 9.52 4.80 -8.90
C ALA A 59 9.71 3.32 -9.27
N GLY A 60 10.70 2.67 -8.63
CA GLY A 60 11.03 1.26 -8.84
C GLY A 60 9.87 0.33 -8.51
N ALA A 61 9.98 -0.95 -8.91
CA ALA A 61 9.00 -1.96 -8.58
C ALA A 61 9.04 -2.32 -7.09
N HIS A 62 7.94 -2.10 -6.37
CA HIS A 62 7.83 -2.33 -4.93
C HIS A 62 6.40 -2.77 -4.54
N THR A 63 6.22 -3.15 -3.29
CA THR A 63 4.91 -3.25 -2.62
C THR A 63 4.80 -2.16 -1.56
N ASP A 64 3.59 -1.82 -1.17
CA ASP A 64 3.35 -0.91 -0.05
C ASP A 64 3.55 -1.66 1.27
N PHE A 65 4.35 -1.12 2.18
CA PHE A 65 4.70 -1.80 3.45
C PHE A 65 3.53 -1.88 4.44
N GLY A 66 2.58 -0.97 4.29
CA GLY A 66 1.47 -0.78 5.20
C GLY A 66 0.31 -1.76 5.03
N CYS A 67 -0.86 -1.36 5.49
CA CYS A 67 -2.09 -2.13 5.37
C CYS A 67 -2.89 -1.74 4.13
N LEU A 68 -3.16 -0.45 3.94
CA LEU A 68 -4.02 0.06 2.87
C LEU A 68 -3.48 1.38 2.33
N THR A 69 -3.45 1.51 1.00
CA THR A 69 -3.10 2.77 0.32
C THR A 69 -4.26 3.26 -0.52
N LEU A 70 -4.62 4.54 -0.36
CA LEU A 70 -5.51 5.26 -1.26
C LEU A 70 -4.68 6.24 -2.09
N LEU A 71 -4.76 6.14 -3.42
CA LEU A 71 -3.97 6.95 -4.32
C LEU A 71 -4.88 7.71 -5.29
N ALA A 72 -4.89 9.04 -5.15
CA ALA A 72 -5.48 9.94 -6.12
C ALA A 72 -4.44 10.29 -7.18
N GLN A 73 -4.84 10.21 -8.45
CA GLN A 73 -3.97 10.50 -9.60
C GLN A 73 -4.57 11.59 -10.46
N GLN A 74 -3.73 12.45 -11.03
CA GLN A 74 -4.14 13.37 -12.08
C GLN A 74 -4.21 12.66 -13.44
N HIS A 75 -4.51 13.40 -14.51
CA HIS A 75 -4.62 12.90 -15.89
C HIS A 75 -3.33 12.31 -16.48
N ILE A 76 -2.16 12.57 -15.89
CA ILE A 76 -0.89 11.97 -16.33
C ILE A 76 -0.72 10.57 -15.72
N GLY A 77 -0.78 9.56 -16.59
CA GLY A 77 -0.61 8.15 -16.22
C GLY A 77 0.83 7.79 -15.85
N GLY A 78 1.08 6.50 -15.63
CA GLY A 78 2.42 5.98 -15.34
C GLY A 78 2.46 4.94 -14.24
N LEU A 79 1.42 4.85 -13.40
CA LEU A 79 1.28 3.73 -12.48
C LEU A 79 1.10 2.43 -13.28
N GLN A 80 1.90 1.43 -12.94
CA GLN A 80 1.76 0.06 -13.43
C GLN A 80 1.69 -0.91 -12.26
N ILE A 81 0.84 -1.92 -12.40
CA ILE A 81 0.76 -3.06 -11.49
C ILE A 81 1.29 -4.32 -12.18
N LEU A 82 1.88 -5.23 -11.42
CA LEU A 82 2.30 -6.54 -11.91
C LEU A 82 1.14 -7.53 -11.74
N THR A 83 0.66 -8.10 -12.83
CA THR A 83 -0.40 -9.11 -12.82
C THR A 83 0.12 -10.46 -12.32
N ARG A 84 -0.80 -11.41 -12.06
CA ARG A 84 -0.43 -12.78 -11.67
C ARG A 84 0.33 -13.53 -12.77
N ASP A 85 0.17 -13.13 -14.02
CA ASP A 85 0.89 -13.67 -15.17
C ASP A 85 2.29 -13.05 -15.35
N ASN A 86 2.76 -12.25 -14.37
CA ASN A 86 4.02 -11.50 -14.38
C ASN A 86 4.12 -10.46 -15.50
N GLU A 87 2.99 -9.89 -15.89
CA GLU A 87 2.93 -8.82 -16.90
C GLU A 87 2.67 -7.46 -16.23
N TRP A 88 3.33 -6.42 -16.73
CA TRP A 88 3.07 -5.06 -16.28
C TRP A 88 1.84 -4.49 -16.97
N CYS A 89 0.81 -4.17 -16.20
CA CYS A 89 -0.43 -3.57 -16.68
C CYS A 89 -0.51 -2.10 -16.24
N ASP A 90 -0.93 -1.23 -17.15
CA ASP A 90 -1.15 0.19 -16.86
C ASP A 90 -2.44 0.41 -16.05
N VAL A 91 -2.35 1.26 -15.04
CA VAL A 91 -3.54 1.78 -14.35
C VAL A 91 -3.89 3.13 -14.99
N PRO A 92 -4.98 3.21 -15.78
CA PRO A 92 -5.35 4.45 -16.45
C PRO A 92 -5.75 5.52 -15.42
N PRO A 93 -5.29 6.76 -15.55
CA PRO A 93 -5.68 7.85 -14.68
C PRO A 93 -7.17 8.18 -14.87
N ARG A 94 -7.85 8.45 -13.75
CA ARG A 94 -9.29 8.71 -13.68
C ARG A 94 -9.52 9.77 -12.60
N GLU A 95 -9.97 10.96 -12.97
CA GLU A 95 -10.17 12.07 -12.03
C GLU A 95 -11.30 11.80 -11.02
N ASP A 96 -12.22 10.90 -11.36
CA ASP A 96 -13.38 10.49 -10.56
C ASP A 96 -13.14 9.21 -9.74
N MET A 97 -11.90 8.71 -9.68
CA MET A 97 -11.56 7.46 -8.99
C MET A 97 -10.35 7.59 -8.08
N LEU A 98 -10.33 6.73 -7.06
CA LEU A 98 -9.16 6.45 -6.25
C LEU A 98 -8.67 5.04 -6.58
N VAL A 99 -7.35 4.89 -6.70
CA VAL A 99 -6.73 3.57 -6.72
C VAL A 99 -6.60 3.11 -5.27
N VAL A 100 -7.01 1.88 -4.98
CA VAL A 100 -6.91 1.26 -3.65
C VAL A 100 -5.97 0.07 -3.75
N ASN A 101 -4.88 0.10 -2.99
CA ASN A 101 -3.92 -1.00 -2.93
C ASN A 101 -3.93 -1.65 -1.54
N ILE A 102 -3.85 -2.98 -1.53
CA ILE A 102 -3.54 -3.77 -0.34
C ILE A 102 -2.03 -3.77 -0.16
N GLY A 103 -1.56 -3.48 1.05
CA GLY A 103 -0.15 -3.55 1.42
C GLY A 103 0.24 -4.85 2.13
N ASP A 104 1.51 -4.93 2.49
CA ASP A 104 2.15 -6.11 3.09
C ASP A 104 1.50 -6.54 4.41
N MET A 105 1.02 -5.60 5.25
CA MET A 105 0.39 -5.95 6.53
C MET A 105 -0.91 -6.72 6.34
N LEU A 106 -1.78 -6.29 5.42
CA LEU A 106 -3.05 -6.97 5.17
C LEU A 106 -2.84 -8.28 4.40
N ALA A 107 -1.84 -8.35 3.52
CA ALA A 107 -1.40 -9.61 2.93
C ALA A 107 -0.96 -10.60 4.03
N ARG A 108 -0.18 -10.13 5.00
CA ARG A 108 0.30 -10.94 6.12
C ARG A 108 -0.80 -11.40 7.07
N TRP A 109 -1.71 -10.51 7.46
CA TRP A 109 -2.91 -10.86 8.23
C TRP A 109 -3.75 -11.95 7.55
N THR A 110 -3.82 -11.91 6.23
CA THR A 110 -4.56 -12.90 5.45
C THR A 110 -3.72 -14.09 4.99
N ASN A 111 -2.47 -14.19 5.47
CA ASN A 111 -1.50 -15.22 5.11
C ASN A 111 -1.35 -15.43 3.58
N ASP A 112 -1.28 -14.32 2.84
CA ASP A 112 -1.31 -14.16 1.38
C ASP A 112 -2.61 -14.55 0.66
N ARG A 113 -3.74 -14.71 1.37
CA ARG A 113 -5.03 -14.83 0.67
C ARG A 113 -5.33 -13.55 -0.11
N TYR A 114 -4.97 -12.39 0.44
CA TYR A 114 -4.90 -11.13 -0.29
C TYR A 114 -3.45 -10.82 -0.66
N ALA A 115 -3.24 -10.32 -1.88
CA ALA A 115 -1.91 -10.06 -2.40
C ALA A 115 -1.55 -8.57 -2.25
N SER A 116 -0.40 -8.31 -1.62
CA SER A 116 0.26 -7.02 -1.73
C SER A 116 0.85 -6.87 -3.14
N THR A 117 0.16 -6.09 -3.97
CA THR A 117 0.42 -6.12 -5.42
C THR A 117 1.64 -5.26 -5.75
N ARG A 118 2.64 -5.88 -6.38
CA ARG A 118 3.82 -5.16 -6.87
C ARG A 118 3.41 -4.12 -7.89
N HIS A 119 3.93 -2.91 -7.74
CA HIS A 119 3.63 -1.80 -8.62
C HIS A 119 4.86 -0.91 -8.81
N ARG A 120 4.84 -0.09 -9.86
CA ARG A 120 5.91 0.86 -10.19
C ARG A 120 5.33 2.11 -10.85
N VAL A 121 6.13 3.17 -10.94
CA VAL A 121 5.78 4.35 -11.73
C VAL A 121 6.76 4.51 -12.87
N VAL A 122 6.25 4.46 -14.09
CA VAL A 122 7.01 4.76 -15.31
C VAL A 122 6.62 6.12 -15.84
N ASN A 123 7.61 6.94 -16.21
CA ASN A 123 7.37 8.20 -16.87
C ASN A 123 7.06 7.96 -18.35
N LYS A 124 5.85 8.34 -18.76
CA LYS A 124 5.40 8.24 -20.15
C LYS A 124 5.33 9.59 -20.86
N SER A 125 5.39 10.70 -20.12
CA SER A 125 5.25 12.07 -20.62
C SER A 125 6.53 12.87 -20.47
N ASN A 126 6.62 14.00 -21.15
CA ASN A 126 7.59 15.07 -20.87
C ASN A 126 7.01 16.09 -19.87
N GLU A 127 5.89 15.76 -19.22
CA GLU A 127 5.22 16.58 -18.22
C GLU A 127 5.43 16.00 -16.81
N ALA A 128 5.34 16.87 -15.81
CA ALA A 128 5.40 16.47 -14.42
C ALA A 128 4.14 15.70 -14.04
N ARG A 129 4.30 14.64 -13.25
CA ARG A 129 3.17 13.90 -12.68
C ARG A 129 3.06 14.18 -11.20
N LEU A 130 1.87 14.54 -10.75
CA LEU A 130 1.53 14.66 -9.34
C LEU A 130 0.50 13.59 -8.95
N SER A 131 0.71 12.95 -7.81
CA SER A 131 -0.31 12.12 -7.17
C SER A 131 -0.38 12.41 -5.67
N LEU A 132 -1.47 12.03 -5.03
CA LEU A 132 -1.65 12.17 -3.59
C LEU A 132 -1.87 10.79 -3.00
N ALA A 133 -0.94 10.33 -2.16
CA ALA A 133 -1.00 9.02 -1.52
C ALA A 133 -1.41 9.19 -0.05
N PHE A 134 -2.39 8.40 0.37
CA PHE A 134 -2.80 8.23 1.75
C PHE A 134 -2.49 6.80 2.18
N PHE A 135 -1.58 6.63 3.13
CA PHE A 135 -1.26 5.35 3.73
C PHE A 135 -2.02 5.23 5.04
N PHE A 136 -2.70 4.10 5.24
CA PHE A 136 -3.53 3.84 6.41
C PHE A 136 -3.17 2.49 7.01
N ASP A 137 -2.53 2.56 8.16
CA ASP A 137 -2.00 1.42 8.89
C ASP A 137 -2.65 1.34 10.28
N PRO A 138 -2.79 0.12 10.85
CA PRO A 138 -3.29 -0.06 12.20
C PRO A 138 -2.43 0.59 13.28
N ASP A 139 -2.93 0.57 14.51
CA ASP A 139 -2.22 1.08 15.68
C ASP A 139 -0.84 0.38 15.83
N PRO A 140 0.19 1.07 16.36
CA PRO A 140 1.59 0.61 16.35
C PRO A 140 1.82 -0.82 16.87
N ASP A 141 1.16 -1.19 17.97
CA ASP A 141 1.42 -2.44 18.70
C ASP A 141 0.53 -3.61 18.24
N VAL A 142 -0.23 -3.44 17.16
CA VAL A 142 -1.15 -4.46 16.67
C VAL A 142 -0.39 -5.64 16.10
N ASP A 143 -0.75 -6.85 16.56
CA ASP A 143 -0.20 -8.13 16.13
C ASP A 143 -0.61 -8.46 14.68
N LEU A 144 0.39 -8.77 13.84
CA LEU A 144 0.22 -9.15 12.44
C LEU A 144 0.14 -10.67 12.23
N SER A 145 -0.13 -11.44 13.29
CA SER A 145 -0.42 -12.87 13.17
C SER A 145 -1.65 -13.14 12.29
N PRO A 146 -1.73 -14.30 11.60
CA PRO A 146 -2.84 -14.60 10.71
C PRO A 146 -4.21 -14.49 11.39
N LEU A 147 -5.15 -13.83 10.70
CA LEU A 147 -6.51 -13.65 11.17
C LEU A 147 -7.29 -14.97 11.23
N PRO A 148 -8.37 -15.04 12.04
CA PRO A 148 -9.26 -16.20 12.05
C PRO A 148 -9.72 -16.57 10.64
N GLY A 149 -9.63 -17.85 10.29
CA GLY A 149 -10.01 -18.36 8.96
C GLY A 149 -9.02 -18.07 7.83
N CYS A 150 -7.87 -17.44 8.11
CA CYS A 150 -6.81 -17.22 7.12
C CYS A 150 -5.69 -18.27 7.16
N LEU A 151 -5.75 -19.21 8.10
CA LEU A 151 -4.92 -20.42 8.12
C LEU A 151 -5.77 -21.63 7.71
N SER A 152 -5.18 -22.49 6.87
CA SER A 152 -5.73 -23.82 6.62
C SER A 152 -5.66 -24.68 7.90
N PRO A 153 -6.54 -25.68 8.07
CA PRO A 153 -6.43 -26.62 9.18
C PRO A 153 -5.03 -27.28 9.24
N GLY A 154 -4.33 -27.12 10.36
CA GLY A 154 -2.95 -27.59 10.52
C GLY A 154 -1.88 -26.79 9.76
N GLY A 155 -2.24 -25.63 9.21
CA GLY A 155 -1.31 -24.73 8.55
C GLY A 155 -0.55 -23.84 9.53
N GLU A 156 0.69 -23.52 9.18
CA GLU A 156 1.55 -22.62 9.94
C GLU A 156 1.55 -21.20 9.33
N PRO A 157 1.75 -20.14 10.15
CA PRO A 157 1.99 -18.79 9.64
C PRO A 157 3.19 -18.74 8.70
N LYS A 158 3.05 -18.04 7.56
CA LYS A 158 4.16 -17.87 6.60
C LYS A 158 5.23 -16.87 7.05
N TYR A 159 4.91 -16.04 8.03
CA TYR A 159 5.73 -14.94 8.49
C TYR A 159 6.07 -15.11 9.97
N PRO A 160 7.26 -14.68 10.42
CA PRO A 160 7.56 -14.61 11.86
C PRO A 160 6.57 -13.66 12.56
N PRO A 161 6.40 -13.70 13.89
CA PRO A 161 5.60 -12.71 14.62
C PRO A 161 6.17 -11.29 14.49
N ALA A 162 5.31 -10.27 14.43
CA ALA A 162 5.69 -8.86 14.48
C ALA A 162 4.49 -7.98 14.82
N THR A 163 4.76 -6.78 15.30
CA THR A 163 3.75 -5.72 15.39
C THR A 163 3.73 -4.89 14.11
N SER A 164 2.70 -4.06 13.99
CA SER A 164 2.54 -3.16 12.85
C SER A 164 3.70 -2.16 12.73
N LEU A 165 4.12 -1.56 13.85
CA LEU A 165 5.27 -0.65 13.86
C LEU A 165 6.59 -1.37 13.57
N SER A 166 6.85 -2.54 14.18
CA SER A 166 8.11 -3.24 13.93
C SER A 166 8.21 -3.67 12.47
N HIS A 167 7.10 -4.11 11.86
CA HIS A 167 7.04 -4.40 10.44
C HIS A 167 7.39 -3.18 9.56
N LEU A 168 6.82 -2.00 9.83
CA LEU A 168 7.17 -0.79 9.09
C LEU A 168 8.65 -0.44 9.23
N ILE A 169 9.19 -0.50 10.46
CA ILE A 169 10.60 -0.18 10.72
C ILE A 169 11.51 -1.13 9.95
N ASP A 170 11.23 -2.44 9.98
CA ASP A 170 12.01 -3.45 9.26
C ASP A 170 12.00 -3.18 7.75
N LYS A 171 10.81 -2.97 7.16
CA LYS A 171 10.65 -2.71 5.72
C LYS A 171 11.30 -1.40 5.27
N ILE A 172 11.21 -0.36 6.08
CA ILE A 172 11.90 0.92 5.85
C ILE A 172 13.42 0.70 5.92
N GLY A 173 13.90 -0.01 6.94
CA GLY A 173 15.32 -0.34 7.11
C GLY A 173 15.89 -1.10 5.92
N GLU A 174 15.18 -2.13 5.43
CA GLU A 174 15.55 -2.90 4.23
C GLU A 174 15.59 -2.01 2.98
N SER A 175 14.54 -1.21 2.76
CA SER A 175 14.38 -0.40 1.55
C SER A 175 15.35 0.78 1.48
N PHE A 176 15.82 1.27 2.63
CA PHE A 176 16.80 2.35 2.73
C PHE A 176 18.15 1.89 3.28
N SER A 177 18.44 0.58 3.22
CA SER A 177 19.69 -0.02 3.69
C SER A 177 20.94 0.60 3.04
N TYR A 178 20.82 1.05 1.78
CA TYR A 178 21.86 1.82 1.08
C TYR A 178 22.21 3.15 1.74
N ARG A 179 21.38 3.69 2.65
CA ARG A 179 21.71 4.89 3.44
C ARG A 179 22.63 4.60 4.62
N ASN A 180 22.72 3.33 5.04
CA ASN A 180 23.68 2.89 6.05
C ASN A 180 25.04 2.53 5.42
N GLU A 181 25.11 2.47 4.08
CA GLU A 181 26.35 2.45 3.31
C GLU A 181 26.86 3.89 3.15
N THR A 182 27.37 4.48 4.23
CA THR A 182 28.20 5.70 4.14
C THR A 182 29.56 5.41 4.77
N GLU A 183 30.57 5.46 3.89
CA GLU A 183 32.02 5.70 4.09
C GLU A 183 32.77 5.03 5.25
#